data_AF-A0A3D4TD46-F1
#
_entry.id   AF-A0A3D4TD46-F1
#
_cell.length_a   1.000
_cell.length_b   1.000
_cell.length_c   1.000
_cell.angle_alpha   90.00
_cell.angle_beta   90.00
_cell.angle_gamma   90.00
#
_symmetry.space_group_name_H-M   'P 1'
#
loop_
_entity.id
_entity.type
_entity.pdbx_description
1 polymer ?
#
loop_
_entity_poly.entity_id
_entity_poly.type
_entity_poly.pdbx_seq_one_letter_code
_entity_poly.pdbx_strand_id
1 'polypeptide(L)'
;MSKKHKIKRIIPASTSVYLDGPKPRINELAFAWEIFWQFIKGFRHLHFIGPCITVFGSARFKEDHKYYQAAMHFGKHIADLGFTTMTGGGPGIMEAANRGA
;
A
#
# COMPACT_ATOMS: atom_id res chain seq x y z
N MET A 1 45.23 -14.87 -16.27
CA MET A 1 44.28 -13.77 -16.55
C MET A 1 42.95 -14.08 -15.89
N SER A 2 42.63 -13.43 -14.76
CA SER A 2 41.48 -13.75 -13.90
C SER A 2 40.20 -13.09 -14.41
N LYS A 3 39.15 -13.90 -14.68
CA LYS A 3 37.82 -13.45 -15.11
C LYS A 3 37.07 -12.83 -13.92
N LYS A 4 36.90 -11.51 -13.91
CA LYS A 4 36.08 -10.79 -12.91
C LYS A 4 34.62 -11.25 -12.99
N HIS A 5 34.13 -11.87 -11.91
CA HIS A 5 32.71 -12.16 -11.71
C HIS A 5 31.94 -10.83 -11.55
N LYS A 6 31.00 -10.54 -12.47
CA LYS A 6 30.10 -9.38 -12.33
C LYS A 6 29.05 -9.71 -11.26
N ILE A 7 29.21 -9.11 -10.07
CA ILE A 7 28.20 -9.18 -8.99
C ILE A 7 26.93 -8.48 -9.49
N LYS A 8 25.87 -9.26 -9.71
CA LYS A 8 24.55 -8.76 -10.08
C LYS A 8 23.91 -8.14 -8.83
N ARG A 9 23.82 -6.81 -8.76
CA ARG A 9 23.20 -6.10 -7.63
C ARG A 9 21.73 -6.55 -7.51
N ILE A 10 21.31 -6.94 -6.31
CA ILE A 10 19.94 -7.37 -5.99
C ILE A 10 18.95 -6.20 -6.11
N ILE A 11 19.45 -4.97 -5.96
CA ILE A 11 18.68 -3.73 -6.12
C ILE A 11 19.23 -3.00 -7.36
N PRO A 12 18.41 -2.84 -8.42
CA PRO A 12 18.82 -2.10 -9.61
C PRO A 12 18.92 -0.60 -9.27
N ALA A 13 20.04 0.03 -9.59
CA ALA A 13 20.30 1.46 -9.36
C ALA A 13 19.56 2.39 -10.34
N SER A 14 18.48 1.91 -10.97
CA SER A 14 17.71 2.62 -11.99
C SER A 14 16.48 3.34 -11.45
N THR A 15 16.20 3.22 -10.14
CA THR A 15 15.12 3.96 -9.49
C THR A 15 15.76 4.96 -8.55
N SER A 16 15.57 6.25 -8.79
CA SER A 16 15.98 7.29 -7.84
C SER A 16 15.36 6.97 -6.49
N VAL A 17 16.16 6.52 -5.54
CA VAL A 17 15.68 6.19 -4.22
C VAL A 17 15.41 7.53 -3.55
N TYR A 18 14.17 7.76 -3.08
CA TYR A 18 13.78 9.01 -2.44
C TYR A 18 14.65 9.38 -1.21
N LEU A 19 15.44 8.43 -0.73
CA LEU A 19 16.34 8.51 0.43
C LEU A 19 17.82 8.76 0.06
N ASP A 20 18.12 9.15 -1.18
CA ASP A 20 19.49 9.50 -1.60
C ASP A 20 19.87 10.92 -1.14
N GLY A 21 20.31 11.05 0.11
CA GLY A 21 21.05 12.21 0.63
C GLY A 21 20.42 13.60 0.47
N PRO A 22 21.16 14.68 0.76
CA PRO A 22 20.65 16.04 0.64
C PRO A 22 20.40 16.42 -0.83
N LYS A 23 19.15 16.72 -1.19
CA LYS A 23 18.79 17.27 -2.50
C LYS A 23 18.87 18.80 -2.50
N PRO A 24 18.90 19.45 -3.68
CA PRO A 24 18.77 20.91 -3.77
C PRO A 24 17.54 21.42 -3.00
N ARG A 25 17.70 22.53 -2.26
CA ARG A 25 16.63 23.11 -1.42
C ARG A 25 15.31 23.35 -2.17
N ILE A 26 15.38 23.68 -3.47
CA ILE A 26 14.19 23.90 -4.30
C ILE A 26 13.42 22.59 -4.56
N ASN A 27 14.12 21.46 -4.67
CA ASN A 27 13.51 20.15 -4.87
C ASN A 27 12.84 19.66 -3.59
N GLU A 28 13.48 19.89 -2.45
CA GLU A 28 12.88 19.61 -1.13
C GLU A 28 11.63 20.44 -0.90
N LEU A 29 11.63 21.73 -1.28
CA LEU A 29 10.45 22.58 -1.21
C LEU A 29 9.32 22.09 -2.13
N ALA A 30 9.64 21.74 -3.37
CA ALA A 30 8.66 21.19 -4.31
C ALA A 30 8.09 19.85 -3.82
N PHE A 31 8.93 18.98 -3.26
CA PHE A 31 8.51 17.71 -2.67
C PHE A 31 7.61 17.92 -1.45
N ALA A 32 7.96 18.85 -0.55
CA ALA A 32 7.11 19.21 0.58
C ALA A 32 5.73 19.69 0.12
N TRP A 33 5.68 20.49 -0.95
CA TRP A 33 4.43 20.93 -1.56
C TRP A 33 3.61 19.78 -2.15
N GLU A 34 4.27 18.83 -2.82
CA GLU A 34 3.62 17.62 -3.34
C GLU A 34 2.98 16.78 -2.21
N ILE A 35 3.73 16.53 -1.13
CA ILE A 35 3.24 15.79 0.03
C ILE A 35 2.06 16.53 0.66
N PHE A 36 2.16 17.85 0.84
CA PHE A 36 1.06 18.66 1.37
C PHE A 36 -0.21 18.54 0.51
N TRP A 37 -0.06 18.56 -0.81
CA TRP A 37 -1.19 18.37 -1.73
C TRP A 37 -1.80 16.96 -1.62
N GLN A 38 -0.97 15.92 -1.48
CA GLN A 38 -1.46 14.55 -1.26
C GLN A 38 -2.27 14.43 0.04
N PHE A 39 -1.84 15.12 1.11
CA PHE A 39 -2.61 15.19 2.36
C PHE A 39 -3.97 15.85 2.15
N ILE A 40 -4.03 17.02 1.50
CA ILE A 40 -5.31 17.70 1.21
C ILE A 40 -6.23 16.78 0.41
N LYS A 41 -5.71 16.13 -0.63
CA LYS A 41 -6.47 15.19 -1.45
C LYS A 41 -7.00 14.01 -0.62
N GLY A 42 -6.16 13.42 0.22
CA GLY A 42 -6.52 12.33 1.12
C GLY A 42 -7.62 12.73 2.10
N PHE A 43 -7.45 13.84 2.82
CA PHE A 43 -8.45 14.34 3.77
C PHE A 43 -9.79 14.61 3.10
N ARG A 44 -9.81 15.25 1.93
CA ARG A 44 -11.05 15.54 1.20
C ARG A 44 -11.78 14.27 0.74
N HIS A 45 -11.03 13.25 0.33
CA HIS A 45 -11.62 11.99 -0.12
C HIS A 45 -12.17 11.16 1.04
N LEU A 46 -11.46 11.15 2.18
CA LEU A 46 -11.83 10.36 3.35
C LEU A 46 -12.82 11.07 4.30
N HIS A 47 -13.03 12.38 4.14
CA HIS A 47 -13.83 13.22 5.05
C HIS A 47 -15.27 12.74 5.26
N PHE A 48 -15.88 12.13 4.24
CA PHE A 48 -17.28 11.68 4.29
C PHE A 48 -17.42 10.16 4.48
N ILE A 49 -16.32 9.45 4.73
CA ILE A 49 -16.38 8.03 4.99
C ILE A 49 -16.92 7.82 6.40
N GLY A 50 -17.91 6.94 6.52
CA GLY A 50 -18.49 6.56 7.80
C GLY A 50 -17.52 5.77 8.68
N PRO A 51 -17.99 5.14 9.76
CA PRO A 51 -17.13 4.35 10.63
C PRO A 51 -16.47 3.23 9.82
N CYS A 52 -15.16 3.11 9.96
CA CYS A 52 -14.33 2.31 9.08
C CYS A 52 -13.47 1.31 9.87
N ILE A 53 -13.34 0.10 9.35
CA ILE A 53 -12.48 -0.95 9.88
C ILE A 53 -11.35 -1.18 8.88
N THR A 54 -10.11 -0.93 9.34
CA THR A 54 -8.92 -1.15 8.52
C THR A 54 -8.41 -2.59 8.66
N VAL A 55 -8.31 -3.31 7.55
CA VAL A 55 -7.88 -4.71 7.50
C VAL A 55 -6.47 -4.83 6.92
N PHE A 56 -5.58 -5.47 7.67
CA PHE A 56 -4.22 -5.77 7.27
C PHE A 56 -3.99 -7.27 7.12
N GLY A 57 -3.11 -7.67 6.21
CA GLY A 57 -2.68 -9.05 6.10
C GLY A 57 -1.71 -9.31 4.95
N SER A 58 -1.34 -10.57 4.78
CA SER A 58 -0.36 -10.99 3.78
C SER A 58 -0.83 -10.69 2.35
N ALA A 59 0.06 -10.07 1.57
CA ALA A 59 -0.12 -9.87 0.13
C ALA A 59 0.14 -11.14 -0.71
N ARG A 60 0.54 -12.25 -0.07
CA ARG A 60 1.06 -13.45 -0.75
C ARG A 60 0.09 -14.63 -0.76
N PHE A 61 -0.99 -14.56 0.00
CA PHE A 61 -1.98 -15.65 0.07
C PHE A 61 -2.90 -15.57 -1.12
N LYS A 62 -3.04 -16.71 -1.81
CA LYS A 62 -3.92 -16.89 -2.97
C LYS A 62 -5.34 -17.23 -2.53
N GLU A 63 -6.28 -17.21 -3.47
CA GLU A 63 -7.71 -17.39 -3.21
C GLU A 63 -8.04 -18.72 -2.52
N ASP A 64 -7.30 -19.79 -2.82
CA ASP A 64 -7.45 -21.11 -2.23
C ASP A 64 -6.97 -21.20 -0.77
N HIS A 65 -6.23 -20.20 -0.29
CA HIS A 65 -5.70 -20.19 1.06
C HIS A 65 -6.81 -19.94 2.09
N LYS A 66 -6.85 -20.74 3.17
CA LYS A 66 -7.85 -20.62 4.24
C LYS A 66 -8.02 -19.20 4.80
N TYR A 67 -6.92 -18.44 4.91
CA TYR A 67 -6.97 -17.06 5.40
C TYR A 67 -7.51 -16.07 4.36
N TYR A 68 -7.35 -16.34 3.06
CA TYR A 68 -7.99 -15.52 2.02
C TYR A 68 -9.52 -15.65 2.13
N GLN A 69 -10.01 -16.88 2.21
CA GLN A 69 -11.44 -17.15 2.40
C GLN A 69 -11.97 -16.54 3.69
N ALA A 70 -11.25 -16.69 4.80
CA ALA A 70 -11.61 -16.07 6.08
C ALA A 70 -11.66 -14.53 6.00
N ALA A 71 -10.71 -13.90 5.31
CA ALA A 71 -10.69 -12.46 5.11
C ALA A 71 -11.85 -11.97 4.23
N MET A 72 -12.24 -12.75 3.21
CA MET A 72 -13.42 -12.46 2.40
C MET A 72 -14.70 -12.53 3.24
N HIS A 73 -14.86 -13.58 4.06
CA HIS A 73 -15.99 -13.65 4.99
C HIS A 73 -15.97 -12.49 5.99
N PHE A 74 -14.81 -12.12 6.53
CA PHE A 74 -14.68 -10.98 7.44
C PHE A 74 -15.12 -9.67 6.78
N GLY A 75 -14.67 -9.39 5.55
CA GLY A 75 -15.10 -8.23 4.77
C GLY A 75 -16.63 -8.17 4.63
N LYS A 76 -17.27 -9.31 4.33
CA LYS A 76 -18.72 -9.40 4.24
C LYS A 76 -19.42 -9.02 5.56
N HIS A 77 -18.93 -9.51 6.69
CA HIS A 77 -19.50 -9.18 7.99
C HIS A 77 -19.32 -7.69 8.34
N ILE A 78 -18.22 -7.07 7.91
CA ILE A 78 -18.02 -5.61 8.08
C ILE A 78 -19.12 -4.85 7.34
N ALA A 79 -19.37 -5.21 6.07
CA ALA A 79 -20.40 -4.59 5.24
C ALA A 79 -21.82 -4.84 5.78
N ASP A 80 -22.12 -6.08 6.21
CA ASP A 80 -23.41 -6.44 6.81
C ASP A 80 -23.72 -5.62 8.09
N LEU A 81 -22.68 -5.21 8.82
CA LEU A 81 -22.78 -4.36 10.01
C LEU A 81 -22.84 -2.84 9.69
N GLY A 82 -22.76 -2.45 8.41
CA GLY A 82 -22.82 -1.06 7.96
C GLY A 82 -21.52 -0.27 8.11
N PHE A 83 -20.39 -0.95 8.34
CA PHE A 83 -19.07 -0.33 8.40
C PHE A 83 -18.40 -0.32 7.02
N THR A 84 -17.52 0.65 6.79
CA THR A 84 -16.66 0.66 5.59
C THR A 84 -15.41 -0.18 5.82
N THR A 85 -15.07 -1.07 4.88
CA THR A 85 -13.78 -1.78 4.88
C THR A 85 -12.70 -0.92 4.22
N MET A 86 -11.55 -0.75 4.89
CA MET A 86 -10.37 -0.07 4.34
C MET A 86 -9.16 -0.99 4.36
N THR A 87 -8.34 -0.95 3.30
CA THR A 87 -7.14 -1.78 3.19
C THR A 87 -6.00 -1.00 2.54
N GLY A 88 -4.81 -1.60 2.46
CA GLY A 88 -3.68 -1.05 1.69
C GLY A 88 -3.81 -1.19 0.17
N GLY A 89 -4.90 -1.78 -0.34
CA GLY A 89 -5.16 -1.93 -1.78
C GLY A 89 -4.29 -2.98 -2.50
N GLY A 90 -3.50 -3.76 -1.77
CA GLY A 90 -2.66 -4.81 -2.33
C GLY A 90 -3.40 -6.15 -2.52
N PRO A 91 -2.73 -7.14 -3.14
CA PRO A 91 -3.31 -8.47 -3.35
C PRO A 91 -3.48 -9.26 -2.04
N GLY A 92 -4.04 -10.46 -2.13
CA GLY A 92 -4.12 -11.41 -1.02
C GLY A 92 -5.15 -11.03 0.02
N ILE A 93 -4.77 -10.94 1.30
CA ILE A 93 -5.74 -10.69 2.39
C ILE A 93 -6.43 -9.31 2.26
N MET A 94 -5.68 -8.29 1.83
CA MET A 94 -6.23 -6.95 1.60
C MET A 94 -7.29 -6.98 0.50
N GLU A 95 -6.97 -7.60 -0.63
CA GLU A 95 -7.92 -7.83 -1.72
C GLU A 95 -9.14 -8.65 -1.27
N ALA A 96 -8.93 -9.74 -0.54
CA ALA A 96 -10.00 -10.60 -0.05
C ALA A 96 -11.00 -9.85 0.84
N ALA A 97 -10.50 -9.09 1.81
CA ALA A 97 -11.34 -8.27 2.68
C ALA A 97 -12.11 -7.21 1.88
N ASN A 98 -11.46 -6.56 0.91
CA ASN A 98 -12.08 -5.55 0.07
C ASN A 98 -13.08 -6.13 -0.95
N ARG A 99 -12.91 -7.40 -1.35
CA ARG A 99 -13.81 -8.13 -2.24
C ARG A 99 -15.03 -8.70 -1.52
N GLY A 100 -14.88 -9.03 -0.24
CA GLY A 100 -15.95 -9.54 0.59
C GLY A 100 -16.89 -8.46 1.11
N ALA A 101 -16.34 -7.26 1.35
CA ALA A 101 -17.10 -6.07 1.76
C ALA A 101 -17.89 -5.46 0.61
#